data_AF-A0A919HNZ2-F1
#
_entry.id   AF-A0A919HNZ2-F1
#
_cell.length_a   1.000
_cell.length_b   1.000
_cell.length_c   1.000
_cell.angle_alpha   90.00
_cell.angle_beta   90.00
_cell.angle_gamma   90.00
#
_symmetry.space_group_name_H-M   'P 1'
#
loop_
_entity.id
_entity.type
_entity.pdbx_description
1 polymer ?
#
loop_
_entity_poly.entity_id
_entity_poly.type
_entity_poly.pdbx_seq_one_letter_code
_entity_poly.pdbx_strand_id
1 'polypeptide(L)'
;MIWKRQATLEQLNRLGEGNMVGLLDIRFETVTDDTLEATMPVDSRTQQPFGLLHGGASVVLAETRVGGRLSVQRRRTKGGGAGG
;
A
#
# COMPACT_ATOMS: atom_id res chain seq x y z
N MET A 1 -16.65 -13.89 8.94
CA MET A 1 -16.05 -13.62 7.62
C MET A 1 -16.83 -12.51 6.91
N ILE A 2 -16.25 -11.32 6.83
CA ILE A 2 -16.89 -10.14 6.20
C ILE A 2 -16.86 -10.19 4.66
N TRP A 3 -16.02 -11.08 4.10
CA TRP A 3 -15.78 -11.20 2.68
C TRP A 3 -16.85 -12.04 1.99
N LYS A 4 -17.43 -11.51 0.91
CA LYS A 4 -18.37 -12.26 0.06
C LYS A 4 -17.67 -13.11 -1.01
N ARG A 5 -16.38 -12.88 -1.24
CA ARG A 5 -15.55 -13.60 -2.21
C ARG A 5 -14.22 -13.92 -1.56
N GLN A 6 -13.77 -15.16 -1.69
CA GLN A 6 -12.42 -15.54 -1.31
C GLN A 6 -11.47 -15.12 -2.43
N ALA A 7 -10.46 -14.33 -2.07
CA ALA A 7 -9.39 -13.91 -2.96
C ALA A 7 -8.05 -14.21 -2.30
N THR A 8 -7.12 -14.74 -3.08
CA THR A 8 -5.73 -14.93 -2.63
C THR A 8 -4.99 -13.59 -2.66
N LEU A 9 -3.92 -13.47 -1.87
CA LEU A 9 -3.04 -12.28 -1.93
C LEU A 9 -2.49 -12.04 -3.34
N GLU A 10 -2.21 -13.09 -4.10
CA GLU A 10 -1.79 -12.98 -5.50
C GLU A 10 -2.89 -12.32 -6.35
N GLN A 11 -4.13 -12.80 -6.25
CA GLN A 11 -5.26 -12.23 -6.97
C GLN A 11 -5.50 -10.76 -6.60
N LEU A 12 -5.36 -10.43 -5.31
CA LEU A 12 -5.50 -9.05 -4.81
C LEU A 12 -4.39 -8.13 -5.35
N ASN A 13 -3.14 -8.60 -5.36
CA ASN A 13 -2.02 -7.81 -5.87
C ASN A 13 -2.08 -7.62 -7.40
N ARG A 14 -2.63 -8.58 -8.16
CA ARG A 14 -2.88 -8.41 -9.60
C ARG A 14 -3.85 -7.27 -9.92
N LEU A 15 -4.74 -6.90 -8.99
CA LEU A 15 -5.64 -5.76 -9.18
C LEU A 15 -4.89 -4.44 -9.32
N GLY A 16 -3.63 -4.35 -8.88
CA GLY A 16 -2.82 -3.15 -9.01
C GLY A 16 -2.06 -3.03 -10.33
N GLU A 17 -2.03 -4.08 -11.14
CA GLU A 17 -1.30 -4.05 -12.41
C GLU A 17 -1.90 -3.02 -13.37
N GLY A 18 -1.05 -2.13 -13.89
CA GLY A 18 -1.45 -1.10 -14.84
C GLY A 18 -2.22 0.10 -14.26
N ASN A 19 -2.26 0.27 -12.93
CA ASN A 19 -2.91 1.42 -12.30
C ASN A 19 -2.12 2.01 -11.11
N MET A 20 -2.72 2.97 -10.40
CA MET A 20 -2.07 3.72 -9.31
C MET A 20 -1.57 2.82 -8.17
N VAL A 21 -2.25 1.72 -7.87
CA VAL A 21 -1.83 0.76 -6.83
C VAL A 21 -0.48 0.15 -7.18
N GLY A 22 -0.32 -0.35 -8.41
CA GLY A 22 0.97 -0.85 -8.90
C GLY A 22 2.02 0.24 -9.07
N LEU A 23 1.64 1.43 -9.53
CA LEU A 23 2.54 2.57 -9.70
C LEU A 23 3.21 2.98 -8.39
N LEU A 24 2.44 3.02 -7.30
CA LEU A 24 2.93 3.35 -5.96
C LEU A 24 3.49 2.14 -5.21
N ASP A 25 3.55 0.96 -5.84
CA ASP A 25 3.98 -0.30 -5.25
C ASP A 25 3.25 -0.62 -3.94
N ILE A 26 1.92 -0.43 -3.95
CA ILE A 26 1.05 -0.86 -2.87
C ILE A 26 0.91 -2.39 -2.94
N ARG A 27 1.16 -3.07 -1.83
CA ARG A 27 1.13 -4.54 -1.74
C ARG A 27 0.23 -5.01 -0.62
N PHE A 28 -0.69 -5.91 -0.93
CA PHE A 28 -1.45 -6.65 0.08
C PHE A 28 -0.56 -7.74 0.67
N GLU A 29 -0.41 -7.74 1.99
CA GLU A 29 0.47 -8.66 2.72
C GLU A 29 -0.31 -9.69 3.54
N THR A 30 -1.47 -9.30 4.06
CA THR A 30 -2.27 -10.15 4.94
C THR A 30 -3.74 -10.01 4.61
N VAL A 31 -4.45 -11.15 4.48
CA VAL A 31 -5.91 -11.21 4.46
C VAL A 31 -6.35 -12.21 5.52
N THR A 32 -7.18 -11.75 6.45
CA THR A 32 -7.83 -12.58 7.47
C THR A 32 -9.33 -12.57 7.24
N ASP A 33 -10.13 -13.23 8.07
CA ASP A 33 -11.59 -13.24 7.94
C ASP A 33 -12.25 -11.86 8.13
N ASP A 34 -11.55 -10.91 8.75
CA ASP A 34 -12.09 -9.60 9.17
C ASP A 34 -11.19 -8.41 8.80
N THR A 35 -9.94 -8.64 8.39
CA THR A 35 -8.98 -7.59 8.06
C THR A 35 -8.23 -7.86 6.76
N LEU A 36 -7.87 -6.77 6.09
CA LEU A 36 -6.94 -6.75 4.96
C LEU A 36 -5.82 -5.78 5.33
N GLU A 37 -4.58 -6.13 5.04
CA GLU A 37 -3.42 -5.28 5.33
C GLU A 37 -2.62 -5.03 4.07
N ALA A 38 -2.19 -3.79 3.88
CA ALA A 38 -1.34 -3.40 2.76
C ALA A 38 -0.21 -2.47 3.18
N THR A 39 0.90 -2.55 2.44
CA THR A 39 2.08 -1.69 2.60
C THR A 39 2.30 -0.85 1.36
N MET A 40 2.98 0.28 1.54
CA MET A 40 3.42 1.17 0.46
C MET A 40 4.79 1.74 0.84
N PRO A 41 5.77 1.78 -0.07
CA PRO A 41 7.08 2.36 0.19
C PRO A 41 6.98 3.88 0.35
N VAL A 42 7.92 4.44 1.12
CA VAL A 42 8.10 5.90 1.24
C VAL A 42 9.35 6.33 0.48
N ASP A 43 9.18 6.64 -0.80
CA ASP A 43 10.23 7.03 -1.74
C ASP A 43 9.80 8.24 -2.59
N SER A 44 10.55 8.57 -3.65
CA SER A 44 10.29 9.75 -4.49
C SER A 44 8.88 9.79 -5.10
N ARG A 45 8.16 8.66 -5.18
CA ARG A 45 6.78 8.59 -5.69
C ARG A 45 5.73 8.96 -4.64
N THR A 46 6.06 8.82 -3.35
CA THR A 46 5.12 8.94 -2.23
C THR A 46 5.56 9.98 -1.20
N GLN A 47 6.71 10.61 -1.40
CA GLN A 47 7.20 11.71 -0.57
C GLN A 47 6.66 13.06 -1.04
N GLN A 48 6.45 13.97 -0.09
CA GLN A 48 6.27 15.39 -0.37
C GLN A 48 7.65 16.06 -0.58
N PRO A 49 7.71 17.30 -1.12
CA PRO A 49 8.99 17.98 -1.42
C PRO A 49 9.97 18.12 -0.25
N PHE A 50 9.50 18.02 0.99
CA PHE A 50 10.32 18.06 2.20
C PHE A 50 10.82 16.68 2.69
N GLY A 51 10.71 15.63 1.86
CA GLY A 51 11.24 14.28 2.16
C GLY A 51 10.41 13.46 3.15
N LEU A 52 9.23 13.94 3.54
CA LEU A 52 8.28 13.21 4.38
C LEU A 52 7.27 12.45 3.53
N LEU A 53 6.54 11.50 4.12
CA LEU A 53 5.39 10.86 3.44
C LEU A 53 4.36 11.95 3.07
N HIS A 54 3.92 11.95 1.81
CA HIS A 54 2.88 12.84 1.32
C HIS A 54 1.54 12.43 1.93
N GLY A 55 0.79 13.39 2.50
CA GLY A 55 -0.52 13.11 3.11
C GLY A 55 -1.49 12.45 2.12
N GLY A 56 -1.51 12.93 0.88
CA GLY A 56 -2.29 12.32 -0.21
C GLY A 56 -1.87 10.89 -0.56
N ALA A 57 -0.60 10.51 -0.40
CA ALA A 57 -0.18 9.13 -0.63
C ALA A 57 -0.73 8.19 0.47
N SER A 58 -0.77 8.67 1.72
CA SER A 58 -1.45 7.96 2.81
C SER A 58 -2.95 7.80 2.54
N VAL A 59 -3.60 8.83 1.97
CA VAL A 59 -5.01 8.76 1.57
C VAL A 59 -5.21 7.76 0.44
N VAL A 60 -4.37 7.76 -0.60
CA VAL A 60 -4.44 6.77 -1.68
C VAL A 60 -4.33 5.34 -1.14
N LEU A 61 -3.40 5.10 -0.21
CA LEU A 61 -3.28 3.79 0.43
C LEU A 61 -4.53 3.42 1.24
N ALA A 62 -5.07 4.34 2.04
CA ALA A 62 -6.29 4.12 2.81
C ALA A 62 -7.55 3.93 1.93
N GLU A 63 -7.59 4.60 0.78
CA GLU A 63 -8.69 4.55 -0.18
C GLU A 63 -8.61 3.36 -1.14
N THR A 64 -7.47 2.68 -1.23
CA THR A 64 -7.32 1.42 -1.99
C THR A 64 -8.18 0.33 -1.34
N ARG A 65 -9.49 0.41 -1.57
CA ARG A 65 -10.54 -0.40 -0.96
C ARG A 65 -10.72 -1.70 -1.73
N VAL A 66 -10.80 -2.81 -1.00
CA VAL A 66 -11.15 -4.12 -1.57
C VAL A 66 -12.35 -4.78 -0.88
N GLY A 67 -13.19 -4.00 -0.19
CA GLY A 67 -14.47 -4.46 0.35
C GLY A 67 -14.48 -4.87 1.84
N GLY A 68 -13.49 -4.44 2.64
CA GLY A 68 -13.45 -4.65 4.09
C GLY A 68 -12.51 -3.67 4.80
N ARG A 69 -12.16 -3.94 6.06
CA ARG A 69 -11.33 -3.05 6.90
C ARG A 69 -9.85 -3.18 6.51
N LEU A 70 -9.23 -2.06 6.11
CA LEU A 70 -7.82 -1.99 5.74
C LEU A 70 -6.97 -1.47 6.91
N SER A 71 -5.97 -2.25 7.34
CA SER A 71 -4.89 -1.78 8.22
C SER A 71 -3.69 -1.35 7.36
N VAL A 72 -3.21 -0.13 7.59
CA VAL A 72 -2.16 0.49 6.79
C VAL A 72 -0.85 0.50 7.57
N GLN A 73 0.16 -0.22 7.08
CA GLN A 73 1.50 -0.24 7.68
C GLN A 73 2.49 0.54 6.80
N ARG A 74 3.22 1.49 7.40
CA ARG A 74 4.22 2.29 6.70
C ARG A 74 5.53 1.51 6.60
N ARG A 75 6.01 1.25 5.37
CA ARG A 75 7.34 0.68 5.14
C ARG A 75 8.38 1.79 5.00
N ARG A 76 9.27 1.93 6.00
CA ARG A 76 10.47 2.79 5.88
C ARG A 76 11.50 2.04 5.03
N THR A 77 11.77 2.50 3.82
CA THR A 77 13.01 2.17 3.11
C THR A 77 14.12 3.02 3.73
N LYS A 78 15.24 2.41 4.13
CA LYS A 78 16.42 3.19 4.55
C LYS A 78 16.93 3.94 3.32
N GLY A 79 16.83 5.26 3.33
CA GLY A 79 17.47 6.10 2.32
C GLY A 79 18.98 5.82 2.34
N GLY A 80 19.53 5.52 1.17
CA GLY A 80 20.98 5.39 0.99
C GLY A 80 21.65 6.71 1.38
N GLY A 81 22.60 6.63 2.31
CA GLY A 81 23.47 7.76 2.61
C GLY A 81 24.30 8.09 1.39
N ALA A 82 24.13 9.30 0.86
CA ALA A 82 25.11 9.91 -0.01
C ALA A 82 26.26 10.38 0.90
N GLY A 83 27.37 9.64 0.87
CA GLY A 83 28.65 10.13 1.36
C GLY A 83 29.21 11.15 0.38
N GLY A 84 29.66 12.28 0.92
CA GLY A 84 30.41 13.35 0.27
C GLY A 84 31.10 14.15 1.35
#